data_AF-A0A6S7JY10-F1
#
_entry.id   AF-A0A6S7JY10-F1
#
_cell.length_a   1.000
_cell.length_b   1.000
_cell.length_c   1.000
_cell.angle_alpha   90.00
_cell.angle_beta   90.00
_cell.angle_gamma   90.00
#
_symmetry.space_group_name_H-M   'P 1'
#
loop_
_entity.id
_entity.type
_entity.pdbx_description
1 polymer ?
#
loop_
_entity_poly.entity_id
_entity_poly.type
_entity_poly.pdbx_seq_one_letter_code
_entity_poly.pdbx_strand_id
1 'polypeptide(L)'
;MANENPEYGYPSPGPQEISAGDVMKKLYFMSDDAWENCRTNGNFDYVVIGSSFCALAFTQQMLKKNPKAKILILERGQYFLPEHFQNLPPAYSFALCSTSETFHWKITEATHEGEYIKWQHGVNNFFGGRSLFWSGWCPEPTREEMVEWPEGVINAVHEYFPAAKQLLKVTPVNKISNEGSQSIFGQLQDVLVEKLQSCLSMDSITRVEHAPLAVQANNCRYYITFILY
;
A
#
# COMPACT_ATOMS: atom_id res chain seq x y z
N MET A 1 -35.08 4.85 30.24
CA MET A 1 -34.60 5.70 29.13
C MET A 1 -34.66 4.84 27.89
N ALA A 2 -35.39 5.27 26.87
CA ALA A 2 -35.71 4.46 25.70
C ALA A 2 -34.42 4.05 24.97
N ASN A 3 -34.32 2.76 24.67
CA ASN A 3 -33.26 2.21 23.85
C ASN A 3 -33.55 2.65 22.41
N GLU A 4 -32.96 3.76 21.97
CA GLU A 4 -33.11 4.28 20.62
C GLU A 4 -32.44 3.29 19.68
N ASN A 5 -33.23 2.43 19.02
CA ASN A 5 -32.73 1.57 17.96
C ASN A 5 -32.85 2.33 16.63
N PRO A 6 -31.76 2.93 16.10
CA PRO A 6 -31.80 3.73 14.88
C PRO A 6 -32.09 2.91 13.62
N GLU A 7 -32.11 1.58 13.69
CA GLU A 7 -32.35 0.68 12.56
C GLU A 7 -33.70 0.87 11.87
N TYR A 8 -34.75 1.23 12.62
CA TYR A 8 -36.12 1.23 12.10
C TYR A 8 -36.73 2.64 11.95
N GLY A 9 -35.97 3.69 12.23
CA GLY A 9 -36.41 5.08 12.03
C GLY A 9 -37.63 5.50 12.87
N TYR A 10 -37.91 4.80 13.97
CA TYR A 10 -38.99 5.14 14.90
C TYR A 10 -38.53 4.94 16.36
N PRO A 11 -38.84 5.87 17.28
CA PRO A 11 -39.61 7.12 17.10
C PRO A 11 -38.81 8.25 16.44
N SER A 12 -37.49 8.12 16.38
CA SER A 12 -36.60 9.09 15.74
C SER A 12 -36.21 8.60 14.35
N PRO A 13 -36.36 9.43 13.29
CA PRO A 13 -35.89 9.06 11.96
C PRO A 13 -34.39 8.72 11.99
N GLY A 14 -34.02 7.61 11.35
CA GLY A 14 -32.62 7.27 11.15
C GLY A 14 -31.92 8.25 10.19
N PRO A 15 -30.59 8.17 10.06
CA PRO A 15 -29.83 9.00 9.12
C PRO A 15 -30.40 8.89 7.70
N GLN A 16 -30.75 10.02 7.10
CA GLN A 16 -31.35 10.06 5.76
C GLN A 16 -30.31 10.15 4.63
N GLU A 17 -29.08 10.58 4.97
CA GLU A 17 -27.96 10.67 4.05
C GLU A 17 -26.81 9.83 4.59
N ILE A 18 -26.43 8.79 3.83
CA ILE A 18 -25.30 7.92 4.14
C ILE A 18 -24.44 7.87 2.88
N SER A 19 -23.20 8.32 2.98
CA SER A 19 -22.23 8.22 1.89
C SER A 19 -21.61 6.82 1.82
N ALA A 20 -21.04 6.46 0.68
CA ALA A 20 -20.24 5.23 0.58
C ALA A 20 -19.07 5.24 1.61
N GLY A 21 -18.48 6.40 1.87
CA GLY A 21 -17.42 6.56 2.88
C GLY A 21 -17.91 6.21 4.29
N ASP A 22 -19.13 6.58 4.66
CA ASP A 22 -19.72 6.27 5.96
C ASP A 22 -19.94 4.76 6.15
N VAL A 23 -20.35 4.07 5.08
CA VAL A 23 -20.50 2.61 5.09
C VAL A 23 -19.15 1.95 5.29
N MET A 24 -18.13 2.36 4.53
CA MET A 24 -16.79 1.77 4.64
C MET A 24 -16.13 2.09 5.98
N LYS A 25 -16.34 3.28 6.54
CA LYS A 25 -15.92 3.66 7.89
C LYS A 25 -16.46 2.65 8.92
N LYS A 26 -17.77 2.35 8.86
CA LYS A 26 -18.42 1.39 9.78
C LYS A 26 -17.92 -0.05 9.61
N LEU A 27 -17.54 -0.46 8.39
CA LEU A 27 -17.11 -1.84 8.11
C LEU A 27 -15.66 -2.11 8.49
N TYR A 28 -14.76 -1.16 8.26
CA TYR A 28 -13.30 -1.39 8.35
C TYR A 28 -12.60 -0.58 9.45
N PHE A 29 -13.27 0.43 10.00
CA PHE A 29 -12.67 1.35 10.96
C PHE A 29 -13.47 1.38 12.25
N MET A 30 -12.86 1.96 13.28
CA MET A 30 -13.51 2.15 14.56
C MET A 30 -14.71 3.10 14.44
N SER A 31 -15.76 2.83 15.23
CA SER A 31 -16.85 3.80 15.41
C SER A 31 -16.34 5.05 16.14
N ASP A 32 -17.07 6.15 16.03
CA ASP A 32 -16.72 7.40 16.70
C ASP A 32 -16.66 7.25 18.23
N ASP A 33 -17.56 6.47 18.82
CA ASP A 33 -17.54 6.16 20.25
C ASP A 33 -16.32 5.33 20.64
N ALA A 34 -15.96 4.33 19.83
CA ALA A 34 -14.78 3.51 20.06
C ALA A 34 -13.51 4.37 19.93
N TRP A 35 -13.46 5.27 18.96
CA TRP A 35 -12.38 6.24 18.79
C TRP A 35 -12.28 7.16 20.00
N GLU A 36 -13.37 7.78 20.44
CA GLU A 36 -13.34 8.71 21.57
C GLU A 36 -12.91 8.01 22.86
N ASN A 37 -13.38 6.79 23.11
CA ASN A 37 -12.92 5.98 24.21
C ASN A 37 -11.43 5.61 24.08
N CYS A 38 -10.96 5.26 22.88
CA CYS A 38 -9.54 4.98 22.66
C CYS A 38 -8.64 6.21 22.78
N ARG A 39 -9.13 7.38 22.39
CA ARG A 39 -8.39 8.65 22.50
C ARG A 39 -8.27 9.11 23.95
N THR A 40 -9.29 8.87 24.77
CA THR A 40 -9.35 9.32 26.16
C THR A 40 -8.80 8.29 27.15
N ASN A 41 -9.09 7.01 26.94
CA ASN A 41 -8.80 5.92 27.87
C ASN A 41 -7.90 4.83 27.28
N GLY A 42 -7.59 4.90 25.98
CA GLY A 42 -6.81 3.88 25.29
C GLY A 42 -5.36 3.84 25.78
N ASN A 43 -4.84 2.63 25.91
CA ASN A 43 -3.42 2.38 26.13
C ASN A 43 -2.93 1.52 24.95
N PHE A 44 -1.93 2.03 24.24
CA PHE A 44 -1.37 1.41 23.04
C PHE A 44 0.12 1.20 23.25
N ASP A 45 0.61 0.03 22.85
CA ASP A 45 2.04 -0.25 22.82
C ASP A 45 2.72 0.52 21.69
N TYR A 46 1.98 0.72 20.58
CA TYR A 46 2.48 1.39 19.38
C TYR A 46 1.42 2.29 18.74
N VAL A 47 1.86 3.43 18.23
CA VAL A 47 1.07 4.32 17.38
C VAL A 47 1.79 4.46 16.04
N VAL A 48 1.10 4.10 14.96
CA VAL A 48 1.60 4.17 13.58
C VAL A 48 0.82 5.24 12.85
N ILE A 49 1.54 6.13 12.17
CA ILE A 49 0.96 7.22 11.38
C ILE A 49 1.12 6.87 9.91
N GLY A 50 -0.01 6.75 9.21
CA GLY A 50 -0.11 6.27 7.84
C GLY A 50 -0.34 4.76 7.75
N SER A 51 -1.05 4.34 6.71
CA SER A 51 -1.52 2.96 6.52
C SER A 51 -0.93 2.21 5.32
N SER A 52 0.21 2.69 4.79
CA SER A 52 0.92 2.06 3.65
C SER A 52 1.56 0.71 4.00
N PHE A 53 2.23 0.06 3.03
CA PHE A 53 2.93 -1.22 3.21
C PHE A 53 3.94 -1.21 4.38
N CYS A 54 4.51 -0.05 4.75
CA CYS A 54 5.36 0.07 5.94
C CYS A 54 4.59 -0.21 7.23
N ALA A 55 3.37 0.31 7.34
CA ALA A 55 2.49 0.06 8.48
C ALA A 55 2.06 -1.41 8.52
N LEU A 56 1.78 -2.01 7.36
CA LEU A 56 1.51 -3.45 7.24
C LEU A 56 2.70 -4.28 7.74
N ALA A 57 3.91 -4.00 7.24
CA ALA A 57 5.12 -4.71 7.62
C ALA A 57 5.39 -4.59 9.12
N PHE A 58 5.32 -3.37 9.67
CA PHE A 58 5.50 -3.11 11.09
C PHE A 58 4.48 -3.87 11.94
N THR A 59 3.19 -3.72 11.63
CA THR A 59 2.08 -4.32 12.38
C THR A 59 2.19 -5.84 12.38
N GLN A 60 2.48 -6.44 11.21
CA GLN A 60 2.66 -7.88 11.12
C GLN A 60 3.85 -8.36 11.94
N GLN A 61 4.98 -7.64 11.94
CA GLN A 61 6.14 -8.04 12.74
C GLN A 61 5.90 -7.88 14.24
N MET A 62 5.23 -6.80 14.66
CA MET A 62 4.92 -6.58 16.07
C MET A 62 3.91 -7.61 16.59
N LEU A 63 2.87 -7.93 15.83
CA LEU A 63 1.89 -8.96 16.22
C LEU A 63 2.49 -10.37 16.20
N LYS A 64 3.46 -10.66 15.33
CA LYS A 64 4.22 -11.92 15.38
C LYS A 64 5.03 -12.04 16.68
N LYS A 65 5.64 -10.95 17.14
CA LYS A 65 6.44 -10.93 18.38
C LYS A 65 5.56 -10.93 19.63
N ASN A 66 4.48 -10.16 19.61
CA ASN A 66 3.51 -10.07 20.68
C ASN A 66 2.09 -10.03 20.09
N PRO A 67 1.39 -11.18 20.04
CA PRO A 67 0.02 -11.25 19.52
C PRO A 67 -1.00 -10.43 20.31
N LYS A 68 -0.64 -9.96 21.52
CA LYS A 68 -1.49 -9.11 22.37
C LYS A 68 -1.15 -7.62 22.27
N ALA A 69 -0.19 -7.24 21.41
CA ALA A 69 0.19 -5.85 21.23
C ALA A 69 -1.01 -5.02 20.76
N LYS A 70 -1.23 -3.87 21.40
CA LYS A 70 -2.26 -2.91 21.03
C LYS A 70 -1.64 -1.86 20.11
N ILE A 71 -1.98 -1.92 18.83
CA ILE A 71 -1.41 -1.05 17.79
C ILE A 71 -2.50 -0.11 17.30
N LEU A 72 -2.27 1.18 17.44
CA LEU A 72 -3.10 2.24 16.88
C LEU A 72 -2.56 2.63 15.51
N ILE A 73 -3.38 2.60 14.46
CA ILE A 73 -2.97 3.06 13.12
C ILE A 73 -3.85 4.24 12.73
N LEU A 74 -3.23 5.41 12.57
CA LEU A 74 -3.87 6.66 12.23
C LEU A 74 -3.65 6.96 10.74
N GLU A 75 -4.73 7.08 9.99
CA GLU A 75 -4.71 7.48 8.59
C GLU A 75 -5.49 8.77 8.39
N ARG A 76 -4.94 9.70 7.60
CA ARG A 76 -5.60 10.96 7.26
C ARG A 76 -6.68 10.77 6.21
N GLY A 77 -6.44 9.84 5.30
CA GLY A 77 -7.31 9.56 4.17
C GLY A 77 -8.62 8.88 4.52
N GLN A 78 -9.45 8.62 3.52
CA GLN A 78 -10.61 7.73 3.65
C GLN A 78 -10.33 6.35 3.04
N TYR A 79 -11.22 5.40 3.28
CA TYR A 79 -11.24 4.17 2.49
C TYR A 79 -11.70 4.48 1.07
N PHE A 80 -10.91 4.06 0.09
CA PHE A 80 -11.22 4.33 -1.31
C PHE A 80 -11.31 3.05 -2.15
N LEU A 81 -10.23 2.26 -2.18
CA LEU A 81 -10.20 1.01 -2.95
C LEU A 81 -10.09 -0.20 -2.02
N PRO A 82 -10.78 -1.32 -2.35
CA PRO A 82 -10.68 -2.55 -1.58
C PRO A 82 -9.41 -3.34 -1.84
N GLU A 83 -8.72 -3.04 -2.93
CA GLU A 83 -7.48 -3.69 -3.32
C GLU A 83 -6.68 -2.79 -4.27
N HIS A 84 -5.53 -3.29 -4.70
CA HIS A 84 -4.67 -2.62 -5.66
C HIS A 84 -5.42 -2.31 -6.96
N PHE A 85 -5.25 -1.09 -7.51
CA PHE A 85 -6.04 -0.66 -8.67
C PHE A 85 -5.89 -1.57 -9.91
N GLN A 86 -4.73 -2.22 -10.08
CA GLN A 86 -4.50 -3.15 -11.20
C GLN A 86 -5.31 -4.44 -11.11
N ASN A 87 -5.84 -4.77 -9.93
CA ASN A 87 -6.72 -5.93 -9.75
C ASN A 87 -8.19 -5.57 -9.96
N LEU A 88 -8.52 -4.28 -10.01
CA LEU A 88 -9.89 -3.82 -10.18
C LEU A 88 -10.30 -3.79 -11.66
N PRO A 89 -11.62 -3.78 -11.96
CA PRO A 89 -12.09 -3.61 -13.32
C PRO A 89 -11.48 -2.38 -14.01
N PRO A 90 -11.25 -2.40 -15.34
CA PRO A 90 -10.57 -1.32 -16.06
C PRO A 90 -11.14 0.10 -15.84
N ALA A 91 -12.41 0.22 -15.45
CA ALA A 91 -13.02 1.50 -15.09
C ALA A 91 -12.25 2.24 -13.96
N TYR A 92 -11.60 1.50 -13.06
CA TYR A 92 -10.82 2.05 -11.95
C TYR A 92 -9.40 2.49 -12.38
N SER A 93 -8.96 2.19 -13.60
CA SER A 93 -7.66 2.64 -14.10
C SER A 93 -7.57 4.17 -14.22
N PHE A 94 -8.70 4.88 -14.36
CA PHE A 94 -8.71 6.34 -14.37
C PHE A 94 -8.59 6.99 -12.98
N ALA A 95 -8.68 6.20 -11.90
CA ALA A 95 -8.40 6.66 -10.53
C ALA A 95 -6.89 6.82 -10.26
N LEU A 96 -6.05 6.59 -11.28
CA LEU A 96 -4.60 6.72 -11.24
C LEU A 96 -4.13 8.14 -10.88
N CYS A 97 -3.01 8.17 -10.16
CA CYS A 97 -2.13 9.29 -9.82
C CYS A 97 -2.69 10.71 -10.01
N SER A 98 -2.87 11.20 -11.24
CA SER A 98 -3.21 12.61 -11.46
C SER A 98 -4.56 13.05 -10.89
N THR A 99 -5.54 12.15 -10.77
CA THR A 99 -6.87 12.50 -10.22
C THR A 99 -6.99 12.26 -8.72
N SER A 100 -6.11 11.43 -8.16
CA SER A 100 -6.16 10.97 -6.77
C SER A 100 -4.99 11.45 -5.90
N GLU A 101 -3.97 12.05 -6.51
CA GLU A 101 -2.87 12.70 -5.83
C GLU A 101 -3.28 14.09 -5.33
N THR A 102 -2.73 14.44 -4.17
CA THR A 102 -2.80 15.79 -3.61
C THR A 102 -1.43 16.18 -3.10
N PHE A 103 -1.19 17.47 -2.92
CA PHE A 103 0.08 17.97 -2.39
C PHE A 103 -0.12 18.46 -0.96
N HIS A 104 0.90 18.30 -0.13
CA HIS A 104 0.84 18.68 1.29
C HIS A 104 0.61 20.19 1.50
N TRP A 105 1.00 21.01 0.52
CA TRP A 105 0.74 22.44 0.47
C TRP A 105 0.09 22.82 -0.87
N LYS A 106 -0.57 23.98 -0.91
CA LYS A 106 -1.11 24.50 -2.17
C LYS A 106 0.06 24.90 -3.08
N ILE A 107 0.17 24.22 -4.22
CA ILE A 107 1.18 24.49 -5.23
C ILE A 107 0.50 25.23 -6.38
N THR A 108 1.07 26.36 -6.79
CA THR A 108 0.64 27.06 -8.01
C THR A 108 1.25 26.40 -9.23
N GLU A 109 0.61 26.51 -10.40
CA GLU A 109 1.16 25.99 -11.66
C GLU A 109 2.60 26.48 -11.91
N ALA A 110 2.88 27.77 -11.67
CA ALA A 110 4.23 28.32 -11.79
C ALA A 110 5.25 27.68 -10.84
N THR A 111 4.83 27.26 -9.63
CA THR A 111 5.71 26.55 -8.71
C THR A 111 5.92 25.11 -9.18
N HIS A 112 4.85 24.43 -9.62
CA HIS A 112 4.91 23.08 -10.15
C HIS A 112 5.83 22.99 -11.37
N GLU A 113 5.67 23.89 -12.35
CA GLU A 113 6.52 23.96 -13.54
C GLU A 113 7.92 24.53 -13.28
N GLY A 114 8.23 24.88 -12.02
CA GLY A 114 9.55 25.32 -11.60
C GLY A 114 10.60 24.21 -11.65
N GLU A 115 11.86 24.61 -11.63
CA GLU A 115 13.04 23.74 -11.77
C GLU A 115 13.07 22.56 -10.78
N TYR A 116 12.63 22.79 -9.55
CA TYR A 116 12.87 21.86 -8.44
C TYR A 116 11.79 20.80 -8.21
N ILE A 117 10.54 21.05 -8.61
CA ILE A 117 9.40 20.19 -8.23
C ILE A 117 8.56 19.70 -9.40
N LYS A 118 8.94 19.98 -10.64
CA LYS A 118 8.23 19.55 -11.86
C LYS A 118 7.94 18.06 -11.94
N TRP A 119 8.86 17.25 -11.41
CA TRP A 119 8.76 15.80 -11.42
C TRP A 119 8.30 15.23 -10.07
N GLN A 120 7.92 16.09 -9.13
CA GLN A 120 7.45 15.68 -7.83
C GLN A 120 6.00 15.19 -7.94
N HIS A 121 5.80 13.89 -7.78
CA HIS A 121 4.47 13.32 -7.62
C HIS A 121 3.83 13.76 -6.31
N GLY A 122 2.50 13.86 -6.31
CA GLY A 122 1.73 14.09 -5.09
C GLY A 122 1.63 12.85 -4.21
N VAL A 123 0.86 12.98 -3.15
CA VAL A 123 0.53 11.90 -2.21
C VAL A 123 -0.91 11.45 -2.37
N ASN A 124 -1.16 10.16 -2.19
CA ASN A 124 -2.51 9.62 -2.09
C ASN A 124 -2.90 9.54 -0.61
N ASN A 125 -3.77 10.45 -0.16
CA ASN A 125 -4.30 10.46 1.20
C ASN A 125 -5.54 9.54 1.26
N PHE A 126 -5.31 8.24 1.13
CA PHE A 126 -6.31 7.20 1.31
C PHE A 126 -5.73 6.10 2.19
N PHE A 127 -6.61 5.29 2.77
CA PHE A 127 -6.20 4.04 3.38
C PHE A 127 -5.35 3.20 2.41
N GLY A 128 -4.18 2.72 2.83
CA GLY A 128 -3.17 2.07 1.98
C GLY A 128 -2.22 3.03 1.26
N GLY A 129 -2.55 4.33 1.16
CA GLY A 129 -1.74 5.35 0.51
C GLY A 129 -1.31 4.98 -0.91
N ARG A 130 -0.08 5.36 -1.29
CA ARG A 130 0.50 5.04 -2.61
C ARG A 130 0.66 3.54 -2.89
N SER A 131 0.61 2.68 -1.86
CA SER A 131 0.73 1.23 -2.07
C SER A 131 -0.44 0.65 -2.86
N LEU A 132 -1.57 1.35 -2.94
CA LEU A 132 -2.72 0.97 -3.76
C LEU A 132 -2.61 1.38 -5.25
N PHE A 133 -1.61 2.20 -5.61
CA PHE A 133 -1.52 2.88 -6.91
C PHE A 133 -0.20 2.68 -7.65
N TRP A 134 0.80 2.04 -7.04
CA TRP A 134 2.10 1.82 -7.67
C TRP A 134 2.05 0.73 -8.77
N SER A 135 3.09 0.58 -9.56
CA SER A 135 3.12 -0.41 -10.64
C SER A 135 3.33 -1.86 -10.17
N GLY A 136 3.50 -2.09 -8.86
CA GLY A 136 3.95 -3.38 -8.32
C GLY A 136 5.44 -3.66 -8.54
N TRP A 137 6.18 -2.74 -9.16
CA TRP A 137 7.63 -2.89 -9.42
C TRP A 137 8.44 -2.93 -8.12
N CYS A 138 9.13 -4.04 -7.86
CA CYS A 138 9.80 -4.28 -6.57
C CYS A 138 11.22 -4.88 -6.74
N PRO A 139 12.17 -4.13 -7.32
CA PRO A 139 13.56 -4.57 -7.44
C PRO A 139 14.26 -4.62 -6.08
N GLU A 140 15.20 -5.55 -5.93
CA GLU A 140 16.13 -5.57 -4.80
C GLU A 140 17.31 -4.65 -5.08
N PRO A 141 17.63 -3.69 -4.19
CA PRO A 141 18.78 -2.83 -4.38
C PRO A 141 20.08 -3.63 -4.25
N THR A 142 21.04 -3.36 -5.13
CA THR A 142 22.39 -3.94 -5.01
C THR A 142 23.26 -3.10 -4.07
N ARG A 143 24.41 -3.64 -3.64
CA ARG A 143 25.35 -2.87 -2.81
C ARG A 143 25.89 -1.65 -3.55
N GLU A 144 26.11 -1.77 -4.85
CA GLU A 144 26.61 -0.70 -5.71
C GLU A 144 25.60 0.45 -5.80
N GLU A 145 24.30 0.14 -5.83
CA GLU A 145 23.22 1.14 -5.78
C GLU A 145 23.08 1.81 -4.41
N MET A 146 23.64 1.21 -3.37
CA MET A 146 23.60 1.71 -2.00
C MET A 146 24.96 2.24 -1.51
N VAL A 147 25.91 2.50 -2.39
CA VAL A 147 27.32 2.81 -2.03
C VAL A 147 27.48 3.98 -1.05
N GLU A 148 26.57 4.95 -1.05
CA GLU A 148 26.59 6.11 -0.16
C GLU A 148 25.87 5.88 1.19
N TRP A 149 25.23 4.72 1.37
CA TRP A 149 24.51 4.38 2.59
C TRP A 149 25.44 3.81 3.66
N PRO A 150 25.13 4.01 4.96
CA PRO A 150 25.91 3.38 6.01
C PRO A 150 25.91 1.86 5.90
N GLU A 151 27.06 1.23 6.13
CA GLU A 151 27.23 -0.24 6.01
C GLU A 151 26.23 -1.03 6.85
N GLY A 152 25.86 -0.53 8.04
CA GLY A 152 24.83 -1.14 8.87
C GLY A 152 23.44 -1.16 8.21
N VAL A 153 23.10 -0.14 7.43
CA VAL A 153 21.83 -0.09 6.68
C VAL A 153 21.87 -1.05 5.50
N ILE A 154 22.99 -1.10 4.77
CA ILE A 154 23.18 -2.05 3.66
C ILE A 154 23.00 -3.49 4.16
N ASN A 155 23.65 -3.82 5.27
CA ASN A 155 23.54 -5.14 5.89
C ASN A 155 22.10 -5.46 6.33
N ALA A 156 21.41 -4.50 6.97
CA ALA A 156 20.02 -4.67 7.37
C ALA A 156 19.10 -4.86 6.15
N VAL A 157 19.29 -4.11 5.07
CA VAL A 157 18.50 -4.27 3.85
C VAL A 157 18.66 -5.69 3.31
N HIS A 158 19.88 -6.19 3.15
CA HIS A 158 20.09 -7.57 2.68
C HIS A 158 19.55 -8.64 3.64
N GLU A 159 19.60 -8.40 4.95
CA GLU A 159 19.03 -9.31 5.94
C GLU A 159 17.50 -9.39 5.85
N TYR A 160 16.82 -8.25 5.71
CA TYR A 160 15.36 -8.16 5.76
C TYR A 160 14.67 -8.27 4.39
N PHE A 161 15.37 -8.06 3.28
CA PHE A 161 14.77 -8.09 1.94
C PHE A 161 14.06 -9.41 1.61
N PRO A 162 14.59 -10.60 1.95
CA PRO A 162 13.88 -11.86 1.72
C PRO A 162 12.51 -11.91 2.40
N ALA A 163 12.40 -11.40 3.63
CA ALA A 163 11.14 -11.34 4.36
C ALA A 163 10.17 -10.32 3.74
N ALA A 164 10.68 -9.19 3.23
CA ALA A 164 9.88 -8.20 2.51
C ALA A 164 9.34 -8.76 1.18
N LYS A 165 10.17 -9.47 0.41
CA LYS A 165 9.76 -10.17 -0.82
C LYS A 165 8.66 -11.20 -0.54
N GLN A 166 8.77 -11.92 0.57
CA GLN A 166 7.74 -12.88 0.98
C GLN A 166 6.43 -12.16 1.37
N LEU A 167 6.51 -11.07 2.14
CA LEU A 167 5.34 -10.29 2.57
C LEU A 167 4.53 -9.78 1.38
N LEU A 168 5.22 -9.27 0.35
CA LEU A 168 4.59 -8.70 -0.85
C LEU A 168 4.42 -9.72 -1.99
N LYS A 169 4.77 -11.00 -1.75
CA LYS A 169 4.79 -12.08 -2.76
C LYS A 169 5.43 -11.61 -4.07
N VAL A 170 6.66 -11.10 -3.97
CA VAL A 170 7.41 -10.64 -5.14
C VAL A 170 7.74 -11.83 -6.02
N THR A 171 7.22 -11.82 -7.25
CA THR A 171 7.33 -12.88 -8.23
C THR A 171 7.94 -12.32 -9.53
N PRO A 172 8.99 -12.94 -10.08
CA PRO A 172 9.50 -12.57 -11.40
C PRO A 172 8.43 -12.72 -12.48
N VAL A 173 8.35 -11.78 -13.40
CA VAL A 173 7.29 -11.72 -14.43
C VAL A 173 7.15 -13.00 -15.26
N ASN A 174 8.26 -13.69 -15.55
CA ASN A 174 8.24 -14.94 -16.31
C ASN A 174 7.64 -16.14 -15.54
N LYS A 175 7.47 -15.99 -14.23
CA LYS A 175 6.88 -17.02 -13.34
C LYS A 175 5.45 -16.69 -12.91
N ILE A 176 4.92 -15.53 -13.30
CA ILE A 176 3.54 -15.17 -12.98
C ILE A 176 2.61 -16.02 -13.84
N SER A 177 1.75 -16.79 -13.19
CA SER A 177 0.73 -17.63 -13.82
C SER A 177 -0.58 -17.55 -13.05
N ASN A 178 -1.69 -17.84 -13.73
CA ASN A 178 -2.96 -18.08 -13.05
C ASN A 178 -2.94 -19.50 -12.47
N GLU A 179 -3.74 -19.75 -11.44
CA GLU A 179 -3.83 -21.08 -10.82
C GLU A 179 -4.17 -22.15 -11.87
N GLY A 180 -3.26 -23.11 -12.05
CA GLY A 180 -3.41 -24.20 -13.02
C GLY A 180 -3.01 -23.88 -14.47
N SER A 181 -2.55 -22.67 -14.79
CA SER A 181 -2.06 -22.33 -16.14
C SER A 181 -0.54 -22.22 -16.20
N GLN A 182 0.05 -22.42 -17.38
CA GLN A 182 1.42 -21.96 -17.64
C GLN A 182 1.46 -20.42 -17.62
N SER A 183 2.64 -19.85 -17.36
CA SER A 183 2.83 -18.39 -17.46
C SER A 183 2.58 -17.95 -18.91
N ILE A 184 1.53 -17.15 -19.11
CA ILE A 184 1.04 -16.74 -20.44
C ILE A 184 2.16 -16.07 -21.27
N PHE A 185 3.05 -15.33 -20.61
CA PHE A 185 4.15 -14.61 -21.26
C PHE A 185 5.53 -15.11 -20.83
N GLY A 186 5.64 -16.20 -20.06
CA GLY A 186 6.91 -16.66 -19.50
C GLY A 186 8.00 -16.90 -20.54
N GLN A 187 7.68 -17.68 -21.58
CA GLN A 187 8.62 -17.99 -22.66
C GLN A 187 9.05 -16.75 -23.45
N LEU A 188 8.12 -15.82 -23.69
CA LEU A 188 8.44 -14.55 -24.36
C LEU A 188 9.38 -13.71 -23.50
N GLN A 189 9.14 -13.64 -22.19
CA GLN A 189 9.98 -12.92 -21.24
C GLN A 189 11.41 -13.51 -21.21
N ASP A 190 11.53 -14.84 -21.17
CA ASP A 190 12.83 -15.51 -21.20
C ASP A 190 13.62 -15.16 -22.48
N VAL A 191 12.97 -15.22 -23.65
CA VAL A 191 13.59 -14.86 -24.95
C VAL A 191 13.99 -13.39 -25.01
N LEU A 192 13.17 -12.48 -24.46
CA LEU A 192 13.49 -11.05 -24.41
C LEU A 192 14.71 -10.79 -23.52
N VAL A 193 14.76 -11.39 -22.32
CA VAL A 193 15.89 -11.24 -21.39
C VAL A 193 17.17 -11.78 -22.01
N GLU A 194 17.15 -12.95 -22.66
CA GLU A 194 18.32 -13.53 -23.33
C GLU A 194 18.83 -12.62 -24.47
N LYS A 195 17.92 -12.06 -25.27
CA LYS A 195 18.29 -11.11 -26.33
C LYS A 195 18.86 -9.82 -25.78
N LEU A 196 18.27 -9.28 -24.71
CA LEU A 196 18.78 -8.07 -24.06
C LEU A 196 20.18 -8.33 -23.48
N GLN A 197 20.40 -9.45 -22.80
CA GLN A 197 21.71 -9.82 -22.25
C GLN A 197 22.78 -10.00 -23.33
N SER A 198 22.43 -10.52 -24.52
CA SER A 198 23.38 -10.73 -25.62
C SER A 198 23.66 -9.48 -26.45
N CYS A 199 22.78 -8.49 -26.46
CA CYS A 199 22.93 -7.28 -27.27
C CYS A 199 23.34 -6.03 -26.48
N LEU A 200 23.13 -5.99 -25.16
CA LEU A 200 23.42 -4.82 -24.35
C LEU A 200 24.83 -4.88 -23.78
N SER A 201 25.76 -4.19 -24.45
CA SER A 201 27.15 -3.98 -23.99
C SER A 201 27.42 -2.50 -23.75
N MET A 202 26.63 -1.87 -22.88
CA MET A 202 26.82 -0.47 -22.47
C MET A 202 27.12 -0.39 -20.98
N ASP A 203 28.14 0.38 -20.61
CA ASP A 203 28.59 0.54 -19.22
C ASP A 203 27.50 1.13 -18.30
N SER A 204 26.48 1.79 -18.86
CA SER A 204 25.37 2.38 -18.11
C SER A 204 24.30 1.36 -17.67
N ILE A 205 24.35 0.13 -18.16
CA ILE A 205 23.37 -0.91 -17.82
C ILE A 205 23.91 -1.75 -16.67
N THR A 206 23.24 -1.66 -15.52
CA THR A 206 23.68 -2.33 -14.29
C THR A 206 23.17 -3.76 -14.16
N ARG A 207 21.96 -4.05 -14.69
CA ARG A 207 21.40 -5.41 -14.71
C ARG A 207 20.35 -5.60 -15.79
N VAL A 208 20.23 -6.85 -16.25
CA VAL A 208 19.15 -7.32 -17.11
C VAL A 208 18.55 -8.55 -16.44
N GLU A 209 17.33 -8.43 -15.94
CA GLU A 209 16.64 -9.46 -15.19
C GLU A 209 15.15 -9.49 -15.50
N HIS A 210 14.51 -10.61 -15.16
CA HIS A 210 13.06 -10.69 -15.16
C HIS A 210 12.48 -9.76 -14.13
N ALA A 211 11.55 -8.92 -14.57
CA ALA A 211 10.92 -7.93 -13.73
C ALA A 211 10.31 -8.54 -12.43
N PRO A 212 10.84 -8.25 -11.21
CA PRO A 212 10.17 -8.59 -9.96
C PRO A 212 8.92 -7.74 -9.72
N LEU A 213 7.77 -8.39 -9.62
CA LEU A 213 6.48 -7.75 -9.35
C LEU A 213 5.87 -8.26 -8.05
N ALA A 214 5.41 -7.34 -7.20
CA ALA A 214 4.53 -7.67 -6.09
C ALA A 214 3.18 -8.12 -6.65
N VAL A 215 2.85 -9.40 -6.50
CA VAL A 215 1.57 -9.97 -6.95
C VAL A 215 0.70 -10.29 -5.75
N GLN A 216 -0.62 -10.28 -5.93
CA GLN A 216 -1.56 -10.53 -4.84
C GLN A 216 -1.24 -11.85 -4.11
N ALA A 217 -1.05 -11.75 -2.80
CA ALA A 217 -0.87 -12.91 -1.94
C ALA A 217 -2.21 -13.63 -1.76
N ASN A 218 -2.25 -14.92 -2.06
CA ASN A 218 -3.42 -15.74 -1.76
C ASN A 218 -3.53 -15.84 -0.23
N ASN A 219 -4.61 -15.33 0.34
CA ASN A 219 -5.01 -15.47 1.74
C ASN A 219 -3.99 -14.97 2.80
N CYS A 220 -4.04 -13.68 3.14
CA CYS A 220 -3.67 -13.22 4.48
C CYS A 220 -4.92 -12.63 5.16
N ARG A 221 -5.60 -13.45 5.97
CA ARG A 221 -6.69 -12.99 6.84
C ARG A 221 -6.10 -12.52 8.17
N TYR A 222 -5.61 -11.29 8.21
CA TYR A 222 -5.40 -10.57 9.46
C TYR A 222 -6.40 -9.42 9.50
N TYR A 223 -7.35 -9.46 10.43
CA TYR A 223 -8.23 -8.32 10.71
C TYR A 223 -7.40 -7.30 11.50
N ILE A 224 -6.93 -6.27 10.81
CA ILE A 224 -6.29 -5.11 11.44
C ILE A 224 -7.35 -4.00 11.43
N THR A 225 -7.67 -3.47 12.62
CA THR A 225 -8.60 -2.35 12.76
C THR A 225 -7.83 -1.05 12.57
N PHE A 226 -8.31 -0.18 11.68
CA PHE A 226 -7.67 1.08 11.33
C PHE A 226 -8.51 2.28 11.81
N ILE A 227 -7.91 3.48 11.85
CA ILE A 227 -8.59 4.74 12.19
C ILE A 227 -8.46 5.72 11.04
N LEU A 228 -9.57 6.41 10.73
CA LEU A 228 -9.59 7.56 9.83
C LEU A 228 -10.08 8.79 10.59
N TYR A 229 -9.54 9.95 10.22
CA TYR A 229 -10.02 11.28 10.60
C TYR A 229 -11.02 11.83 9.58
#